data_AF-A0A2D8G920-F1
#
_entry.id   AF-A0A2D8G920-F1
#
_cell.length_a   1.000
_cell.length_b   1.000
_cell.length_c   1.000
_cell.angle_alpha   90.00
_cell.angle_beta   90.00
_cell.angle_gamma   90.00
#
_symmetry.space_group_name_H-M   'P 1'
#
loop_
_entity.id
_entity.type
_entity.pdbx_description
1 polymer ?
#
loop_
_entity_poly.entity_id
_entity_poly.type
_entity_poly.pdbx_seq_one_letter_code
_entity_poly.pdbx_strand_id
1 'polypeptide(L)'
;MNNDLEYRTYKKLFKNELEKLNYVIVDDQDEADFFLEFEYGMNERIKFINYPIYKYTRKGDNVIYEKKRDNFEFRIKTKSPRNRILIGYKTLRDVSYHRYLNVDIFSSDNRLKVYQGKVESEGKINSLPYVMNGLVHGLFIDFPGNSSSINVYELSEDIYNPNAYQKRQNSNMERLIRRRN
;
A
#
# COMPACT_ATOMS: atom_id res chain seq x y z
N MET A 1 -6.43 -22.94 16.16
CA MET A 1 -6.95 -22.16 15.02
C MET A 1 -7.56 -20.87 15.54
N ASN A 2 -7.14 -19.71 15.04
CA ASN A 2 -7.63 -18.39 15.47
C ASN A 2 -9.12 -18.27 15.16
N ASN A 3 -9.95 -18.22 16.20
CA ASN A 3 -11.41 -18.12 16.08
C ASN A 3 -11.89 -16.67 15.87
N ASP A 4 -11.04 -15.84 15.25
CA ASP A 4 -11.25 -14.41 15.13
C ASP A 4 -12.21 -14.09 13.98
N LEU A 5 -13.05 -13.07 14.17
CA LEU A 5 -14.05 -12.63 13.19
C LEU A 5 -13.38 -12.26 11.86
N GLU A 6 -12.18 -11.68 11.93
CA GLU A 6 -11.35 -11.32 10.79
C GLU A 6 -10.96 -12.56 9.98
N TYR A 7 -10.41 -13.59 10.63
CA TYR A 7 -10.02 -14.84 9.97
C TYR A 7 -11.21 -15.50 9.26
N ARG A 8 -12.38 -15.56 9.93
CA ARG A 8 -13.61 -16.09 9.32
C ARG A 8 -14.07 -15.29 8.11
N THR A 9 -13.86 -13.98 8.12
CA THR A 9 -14.20 -13.10 7.00
C THR A 9 -13.27 -13.36 5.81
N TYR A 10 -11.97 -13.47 6.06
CA TYR A 10 -10.99 -13.73 5.01
C TYR A 10 -11.10 -15.14 4.44
N LYS A 11 -11.42 -16.14 5.27
CA LYS A 11 -11.72 -17.50 4.81
C LYS A 11 -12.81 -17.52 3.73
N LYS A 12 -13.82 -16.65 3.83
CA LYS A 12 -14.89 -16.57 2.80
C LYS A 12 -14.36 -16.09 1.44
N LEU A 13 -13.36 -15.20 1.42
CA LEU A 13 -12.76 -14.72 0.17
C LEU A 13 -12.08 -15.88 -0.56
N PHE A 14 -11.33 -16.72 0.17
CA PHE A 14 -10.73 -17.93 -0.38
C PHE A 14 -11.75 -18.92 -0.90
N LYS A 15 -12.81 -19.21 -0.13
CA LYS A 15 -13.91 -20.09 -0.57
C LYS A 15 -14.47 -19.62 -1.91
N ASN A 16 -14.78 -18.33 -2.03
CA ASN A 16 -15.34 -17.76 -3.25
C ASN A 16 -14.41 -17.90 -4.47
N GLU A 17 -13.09 -17.72 -4.34
CA GLU A 17 -12.17 -17.89 -5.47
C GLU A 17 -11.97 -19.37 -5.83
N LEU A 18 -11.89 -20.26 -4.85
CA LEU A 18 -11.77 -21.70 -5.07
C LEU A 18 -13.02 -22.28 -5.75
N GLU A 19 -14.22 -21.86 -5.33
CA GLU A 19 -15.48 -22.27 -5.93
C GLU A 19 -15.57 -21.85 -7.42
N LYS A 20 -15.06 -20.67 -7.79
CA LYS A 20 -14.98 -20.24 -9.21
C LYS A 20 -14.06 -21.13 -10.05
N LEU A 21 -13.08 -21.77 -9.41
CA LEU A 21 -12.17 -22.73 -10.03
C LEU A 21 -12.70 -24.16 -9.97
N ASN A 22 -13.97 -24.35 -9.57
CA ASN A 22 -14.66 -25.63 -9.42
C ASN A 22 -14.11 -26.54 -8.30
N TYR A 23 -13.43 -25.98 -7.30
CA TYR A 23 -13.14 -26.70 -6.07
C TYR A 23 -14.39 -26.76 -5.17
N VAL A 24 -14.57 -27.89 -4.49
CA VAL A 24 -15.64 -28.08 -3.51
C VAL A 24 -15.07 -27.85 -2.11
N ILE A 25 -15.75 -27.03 -1.31
CA ILE A 25 -15.35 -26.76 0.06
C ILE A 25 -16.08 -27.71 1.00
N VAL A 26 -15.33 -28.62 1.61
CA VAL A 26 -15.83 -29.55 2.63
C VAL A 26 -15.56 -29.02 4.04
N ASP A 27 -16.44 -29.34 4.98
CA ASP A 27 -16.24 -29.03 6.40
C ASP A 27 -15.64 -30.21 7.18
N ASP A 28 -15.78 -31.44 6.67
CA ASP A 28 -15.11 -32.62 7.19
C ASP A 28 -13.67 -32.70 6.65
N GLN A 29 -12.72 -32.90 7.57
CA GLN A 29 -11.31 -33.01 7.24
C GLN A 29 -11.01 -34.32 6.50
N ASP A 30 -11.76 -35.39 6.77
CA ASP A 30 -11.53 -36.71 6.16
C ASP A 30 -12.07 -36.78 4.72
N GLU A 31 -12.93 -35.84 4.32
CA GLU A 31 -13.44 -35.69 2.95
C GLU A 31 -12.56 -34.78 2.07
N ALA A 32 -11.56 -34.10 2.65
CA ALA A 32 -10.78 -33.11 1.95
C ALA A 32 -9.61 -33.74 1.18
N ASP A 33 -9.46 -33.41 -0.11
CA ASP A 33 -8.26 -33.75 -0.90
C ASP A 33 -7.06 -32.83 -0.57
N PHE A 34 -7.36 -31.60 -0.13
CA PHE A 34 -6.38 -30.56 0.12
C PHE A 34 -6.70 -29.74 1.37
N PHE A 35 -5.65 -29.36 2.10
CA PHE A 35 -5.71 -28.39 3.20
C PHE A 35 -5.07 -27.09 2.76
N LEU A 36 -5.84 -25.99 2.80
CA LEU A 36 -5.33 -24.65 2.58
C LEU A 36 -5.10 -23.95 3.92
N GLU A 37 -3.86 -23.55 4.14
CA GLU A 37 -3.45 -22.70 5.26
C GLU A 37 -3.05 -21.33 4.75
N PHE A 38 -3.38 -20.29 5.51
CA PHE A 38 -2.99 -18.93 5.15
C PHE A 38 -2.61 -18.11 6.38
N GLU A 39 -1.60 -17.27 6.19
CA GLU A 39 -1.11 -16.30 7.16
C GLU A 39 -1.19 -14.91 6.53
N TYR A 40 -1.57 -13.92 7.33
CA TYR A 40 -1.65 -12.54 6.90
C TYR A 40 -1.08 -11.60 7.94
N GLY A 41 -0.61 -10.45 7.48
CA GLY A 41 -0.11 -9.42 8.37
C GLY A 41 0.13 -8.08 7.69
N MET A 42 0.49 -7.10 8.51
CA MET A 42 0.79 -5.75 8.07
C MET A 42 1.89 -5.16 8.92
N ASN A 43 2.84 -4.50 8.27
CA ASN A 43 3.97 -3.82 8.87
C ASN A 43 3.96 -2.34 8.47
N GLU A 44 4.26 -1.45 9.43
CA GLU A 44 4.50 -0.03 9.14
C GLU A 44 5.97 0.16 8.71
N ARG A 45 6.17 0.90 7.62
CA ARG A 45 7.47 1.36 7.16
C ARG A 45 7.50 2.87 7.18
N ILE A 46 8.41 3.42 7.98
CA ILE A 46 8.61 4.86 8.13
C ILE A 46 9.89 5.25 7.40
N LYS A 47 9.80 6.24 6.52
CA LYS A 47 10.93 6.87 5.85
C LYS A 47 11.00 8.35 6.26
N PHE A 48 12.18 8.83 6.60
CA PHE A 48 12.42 10.25 6.83
C PHE A 48 13.08 10.84 5.60
N ILE A 49 12.39 11.76 4.94
CA ILE A 49 12.88 12.44 3.74
C ILE A 49 13.31 13.85 4.15
N ASN A 50 14.61 14.13 4.03
CA ASN A 50 15.15 15.46 4.29
C ASN A 50 15.22 16.23 2.97
N TYR A 51 14.62 17.42 2.93
CA TYR A 51 14.78 18.32 1.81
C TYR A 51 15.27 19.70 2.26
N PRO A 52 16.14 20.33 1.46
CA PRO A 52 16.66 21.66 1.76
C PRO A 52 15.55 22.71 1.68
N ILE A 53 15.54 23.63 2.64
CA ILE A 53 14.72 24.84 2.59
C ILE A 53 15.59 25.97 2.09
N TYR A 54 15.15 26.64 1.02
CA TYR A 54 15.83 27.79 0.46
C TYR A 54 15.08 29.09 0.75
N LYS A 55 15.82 30.12 1.14
CA LYS A 55 15.37 31.51 1.08
C LYS A 55 15.77 32.10 -0.25
N TYR A 56 14.83 32.75 -0.92
CA TYR A 56 15.09 33.50 -2.14
C TYR A 56 15.53 34.91 -1.81
N THR A 57 16.63 35.36 -2.41
CA THR A 57 17.07 36.75 -2.34
C THR A 57 16.58 37.53 -3.56
N ARG A 58 16.42 38.85 -3.39
CA ARG A 58 16.06 39.72 -4.53
C ARG A 58 17.26 39.85 -5.46
N LYS A 59 17.00 40.04 -6.76
CA LYS A 59 18.04 40.26 -7.77
C LYS A 59 18.85 41.51 -7.38
N GLY A 60 20.16 41.34 -7.16
CA GLY A 60 21.07 42.41 -6.74
C GLY A 60 21.19 42.61 -5.22
N ASP A 61 20.32 42.00 -4.42
CA ASP A 61 20.39 42.05 -2.96
C ASP A 61 20.86 40.70 -2.41
N ASN A 62 22.17 40.56 -2.24
CA ASN A 62 22.80 39.32 -1.79
C ASN A 62 23.05 39.32 -0.28
N VAL A 63 22.48 40.24 0.48
CA VAL A 63 22.74 40.39 1.93
C VAL A 63 21.84 39.42 2.70
N ILE A 64 22.44 38.54 3.49
CA ILE A 64 21.73 37.48 4.22
C ILE A 64 21.58 37.80 5.70
N TYR A 65 22.45 38.68 6.21
CA TYR A 65 22.42 39.23 7.55
C TYR A 65 23.00 40.63 7.53
N GLU A 66 22.35 41.55 8.25
CA GLU A 66 22.80 42.92 8.46
C GLU A 66 22.54 43.30 9.92
N LYS A 67 23.55 43.86 10.60
CA LYS A 67 23.40 44.48 11.92
C LYS A 67 24.10 45.83 11.92
N LYS A 68 23.38 46.85 12.37
CA LYS A 68 23.86 48.23 12.53
C LYS A 68 23.80 48.61 13.99
N ARG A 69 24.89 49.12 14.53
CA ARG A 69 24.92 49.73 15.87
C ARG A 69 25.93 50.88 15.84
N ASP A 70 25.46 52.08 16.18
CA ASP A 70 26.24 53.32 16.14
C ASP A 70 26.96 53.47 14.79
N ASN A 71 28.30 53.60 14.80
CA ASN A 71 29.14 53.73 13.61
C ASN A 71 29.65 52.39 13.05
N PHE A 72 29.08 51.25 13.47
CA PHE A 72 29.49 49.93 13.01
C PHE A 72 28.39 49.24 12.21
N GLU A 73 28.72 48.86 10.98
CA GLU A 73 27.87 48.07 10.09
C GLU A 73 28.54 46.71 9.79
N PHE A 74 27.84 45.63 10.10
CA PHE A 74 28.27 44.27 9.74
C PHE A 74 27.27 43.65 8.76
N ARG A 75 27.78 43.15 7.63
CA ARG A 75 26.98 42.54 6.56
C ARG A 75 27.59 41.24 6.08
N ILE A 76 26.76 40.21 5.96
CA ILE A 76 27.14 38.96 5.29
C ILE A 76 26.46 38.93 3.92
N LYS A 77 27.23 38.73 2.85
CA LYS A 77 26.73 38.60 1.48
C LYS A 77 26.92 37.17 0.95
N THR A 78 25.93 36.63 0.25
CA THR A 78 26.02 35.32 -0.43
C THR A 78 26.47 35.47 -1.90
N LYS A 79 27.19 34.47 -2.42
CA LYS A 79 27.51 34.33 -3.85
C LYS A 79 26.65 33.26 -4.54
N SER A 80 25.52 32.86 -3.95
CA SER A 80 24.70 31.78 -4.50
C SER A 80 24.26 32.06 -5.94
N PRO A 81 24.58 31.17 -6.90
CA PRO A 81 24.37 31.42 -8.33
C PRO A 81 22.90 31.50 -8.77
N ARG A 82 21.94 31.17 -7.88
CA ARG A 82 20.50 31.19 -8.18
C ARG A 82 19.69 32.13 -7.28
N ASN A 83 20.32 33.06 -6.56
CA ASN A 83 19.66 33.86 -5.52
C ASN A 83 18.93 32.99 -4.47
N ARG A 84 19.47 31.80 -4.17
CA ARG A 84 18.90 30.83 -3.24
C ARG A 84 19.89 30.52 -2.13
N ILE A 85 19.54 30.77 -0.89
CA ILE A 85 20.39 30.44 0.26
C ILE A 85 19.77 29.26 0.96
N LEU A 86 20.56 28.22 1.21
CA LEU A 86 20.16 27.14 2.09
C LEU A 86 20.04 27.69 3.51
N ILE A 87 18.83 27.71 4.05
CA ILE A 87 18.55 28.25 5.40
C ILE A 87 18.22 27.16 6.42
N GLY A 88 18.11 25.91 5.97
CA GLY A 88 17.87 24.77 6.83
C GLY A 88 17.39 23.56 6.03
N TYR A 89 16.92 22.57 6.76
CA TYR A 89 16.31 21.36 6.22
C TYR A 89 14.95 21.18 6.85
N LYS A 90 14.00 20.65 6.06
CA LYS A 90 12.74 20.13 6.58
C LYS A 90 12.78 18.63 6.45
N THR A 91 12.37 17.94 7.52
CA THR A 91 12.17 16.50 7.50
C THR A 91 10.68 16.22 7.28
N LEU A 92 10.38 15.43 6.27
CA LEU A 92 9.06 14.85 6.07
C LEU A 92 9.09 13.39 6.53
N ARG A 93 8.15 13.06 7.41
CA ARG A 93 7.87 11.68 7.80
C ARG A 93 6.94 11.09 6.75
N ASP A 94 7.45 10.17 5.95
CA ASP A 94 6.66 9.41 4.99
C ASP A 94 6.36 8.02 5.55
N VAL A 95 5.07 7.72 5.72
CA VAL A 95 4.61 6.43 6.26
C VAL A 95 4.02 5.61 5.12
N SER A 96 4.36 4.34 5.07
CA SER A 96 3.82 3.34 4.15
C SER A 96 3.52 2.08 4.94
N TYR A 97 2.47 1.36 4.57
CA TYR A 97 2.12 0.08 5.17
C TYR A 97 2.33 -1.00 4.13
N HIS A 98 3.13 -2.00 4.50
CA HIS A 98 3.36 -3.22 3.74
C HIS A 98 2.43 -4.29 4.31
N ARG A 99 1.68 -4.96 3.45
CA ARG A 99 0.67 -5.96 3.82
C ARG A 99 0.98 -7.22 3.04
N TYR A 100 0.86 -8.37 3.68
CA TYR A 100 1.19 -9.64 3.07
C TYR A 100 0.12 -10.69 3.32
N LEU A 101 0.03 -11.62 2.38
CA LEU A 101 -0.78 -12.83 2.45
C LEU A 101 0.11 -13.98 1.95
N ASN A 102 0.37 -14.93 2.84
CA ASN A 102 1.07 -16.17 2.53
C ASN A 102 0.05 -17.32 2.54
N VAL A 103 0.15 -18.22 1.59
CA VAL A 103 -0.75 -19.36 1.45
C VAL A 103 0.05 -20.61 1.17
N ASP A 104 -0.27 -21.68 1.88
CA ASP A 104 0.25 -23.01 1.65
C ASP A 104 -0.92 -23.97 1.41
N ILE A 105 -0.79 -24.87 0.43
CA ILE A 105 -1.75 -25.95 0.22
C ILE A 105 -1.01 -27.28 0.39
N PHE A 106 -1.60 -28.17 1.18
CA PHE A 106 -1.10 -29.51 1.46
C PHE A 106 -2.05 -30.55 0.88
N SER A 107 -1.51 -31.63 0.30
CA SER A 107 -2.31 -32.80 -0.06
C SER A 107 -2.72 -33.55 1.21
N SER A 108 -3.96 -34.01 1.30
CA SER A 108 -4.42 -34.76 2.48
C SER A 108 -3.80 -36.15 2.58
N ASP A 109 -3.59 -36.81 1.44
CA ASP A 109 -3.02 -38.16 1.34
C ASP A 109 -1.64 -38.29 2.01
N ASN A 110 -0.73 -37.40 1.65
CA ASN A 110 0.69 -37.49 2.05
C ASN A 110 1.15 -36.33 2.93
N ARG A 111 0.27 -35.34 3.18
CA ARG A 111 0.56 -34.11 3.94
C ARG A 111 1.74 -33.31 3.39
N LEU A 112 2.10 -33.52 2.13
CA LEU A 112 3.13 -32.75 1.45
C LEU A 112 2.54 -31.44 0.96
N LYS A 113 3.34 -30.37 1.08
CA LYS A 113 3.03 -29.08 0.50
C LYS A 113 3.06 -29.21 -1.03
N VAL A 114 1.93 -28.95 -1.67
CA VAL A 114 1.76 -29.02 -3.13
C VAL A 114 1.73 -27.65 -3.79
N TYR A 115 1.45 -26.59 -3.02
CA TYR A 115 1.48 -25.21 -3.49
C TYR A 115 1.91 -24.25 -2.38
N GLN A 116 2.64 -23.21 -2.78
CA GLN A 116 2.99 -22.08 -1.93
C GLN A 116 2.80 -20.79 -2.73
N GLY A 117 2.02 -19.87 -2.18
CA GLY A 117 1.73 -18.57 -2.77
C GLY A 117 2.03 -17.43 -1.81
N LYS A 118 2.51 -16.31 -2.36
CA LYS A 118 2.78 -15.10 -1.60
C LYS A 118 2.33 -13.88 -2.39
N VAL A 119 1.51 -13.04 -1.75
CA VAL A 119 1.03 -11.78 -2.33
C VAL A 119 1.32 -10.65 -1.34
N GLU A 120 1.81 -9.53 -1.86
CA GLU A 120 2.15 -8.35 -1.09
C GLU A 120 1.48 -7.09 -1.65
N SER A 121 1.24 -6.11 -0.78
CA SER A 121 0.70 -4.80 -1.13
C SER A 121 1.39 -3.71 -0.31
N GLU A 122 1.83 -2.63 -0.96
CA GLU A 122 2.37 -1.44 -0.30
C GLU A 122 1.44 -0.24 -0.55
N GLY A 123 1.14 0.54 0.49
CA GLY A 123 0.28 1.72 0.32
C GLY A 123 0.14 2.59 1.56
N LYS A 124 -0.56 3.71 1.44
CA LYS A 124 -0.69 4.72 2.52
C LYS A 124 -1.81 4.42 3.53
N ILE A 125 -2.69 3.47 3.25
CA ILE A 125 -3.87 3.18 4.08
C ILE A 125 -3.51 2.17 5.18
N ASN A 126 -3.70 2.54 6.45
CA ASN A 126 -3.46 1.64 7.58
C ASN A 126 -4.61 0.64 7.81
N SER A 127 -4.87 -0.24 6.84
CA SER A 127 -5.95 -1.21 6.93
C SER A 127 -5.63 -2.45 6.11
N LEU A 128 -5.48 -3.60 6.79
CA LEU A 128 -5.42 -4.91 6.16
C LEU A 128 -6.77 -5.32 5.55
N PRO A 129 -7.92 -5.16 6.24
CA PRO A 129 -9.22 -5.49 5.65
C PRO A 129 -9.50 -4.76 4.34
N TYR A 130 -9.03 -3.51 4.22
CA TYR A 130 -9.19 -2.73 2.99
C TYR A 130 -8.57 -3.41 1.78
N VAL A 131 -7.38 -4.01 1.91
CA VAL A 131 -6.68 -4.61 0.75
C VAL A 131 -6.95 -6.09 0.57
N MET A 132 -7.55 -6.76 1.56
CA MET A 132 -7.54 -8.22 1.62
C MET A 132 -8.24 -8.86 0.42
N ASN A 133 -9.32 -8.26 -0.09
CA ASN A 133 -9.97 -8.75 -1.31
C ASN A 133 -9.01 -8.76 -2.50
N GLY A 134 -8.20 -7.70 -2.66
CA GLY A 134 -7.20 -7.64 -3.72
C GLY A 134 -6.00 -8.55 -3.50
N LEU A 135 -5.59 -8.78 -2.24
CA LEU A 135 -4.53 -9.76 -1.94
C LEU A 135 -4.98 -11.19 -2.31
N VAL A 136 -6.20 -11.57 -1.91
CA VAL A 136 -6.77 -12.87 -2.26
C VAL A 136 -6.97 -12.97 -3.76
N HIS A 137 -7.60 -11.98 -4.40
CA HIS A 137 -7.78 -12.00 -5.85
C HIS A 137 -6.45 -12.10 -6.60
N GLY A 138 -5.44 -11.34 -6.18
CA GLY A 138 -4.09 -11.37 -6.76
C GLY A 138 -3.42 -12.75 -6.68
N LEU A 139 -3.70 -13.52 -5.63
CA LEU A 139 -3.21 -14.90 -5.49
C LEU A 139 -3.81 -15.81 -6.59
N PHE A 140 -5.07 -15.58 -6.95
CA PHE A 140 -5.84 -16.45 -7.84
C PHE A 140 -5.77 -16.06 -9.33
N ILE A 141 -5.12 -14.94 -9.70
CA ILE A 141 -4.97 -14.50 -11.11
C ILE A 141 -4.31 -15.58 -11.97
N ASP A 142 -3.24 -16.16 -11.46
CA ASP A 142 -2.44 -17.19 -12.13
C ASP A 142 -2.32 -18.39 -11.20
N PHE A 143 -3.42 -18.78 -10.55
CA PHE A 143 -3.44 -19.97 -9.71
C PHE A 143 -3.72 -21.22 -10.57
N PRO A 144 -3.00 -22.34 -10.35
CA PRO A 144 -1.90 -22.54 -9.40
C PRO A 144 -0.54 -22.02 -9.91
N GLY A 145 -0.47 -21.60 -11.17
CA GLY A 145 0.67 -20.90 -11.75
C GLY A 145 1.86 -21.80 -12.06
N ASN A 146 2.94 -21.18 -12.52
CA ASN A 146 4.22 -21.85 -12.73
C ASN A 146 5.10 -21.75 -11.47
N SER A 147 5.75 -22.86 -11.10
CA SER A 147 6.70 -22.87 -9.99
C SER A 147 7.85 -21.89 -10.22
N SER A 148 8.23 -21.15 -9.16
CA SER A 148 9.42 -20.28 -9.10
C SER A 148 9.39 -18.97 -9.92
N SER A 149 8.21 -18.50 -10.37
CA SER A 149 8.07 -17.18 -11.01
C SER A 149 7.56 -16.11 -10.04
N ILE A 150 8.17 -14.91 -10.07
CA ILE A 150 7.63 -13.71 -9.41
C ILE A 150 6.80 -12.95 -10.44
N ASN A 151 5.49 -12.90 -10.22
CA ASN A 151 4.56 -12.13 -11.04
C ASN A 151 4.15 -10.86 -10.30
N VAL A 152 4.24 -9.70 -10.96
CA VAL A 152 3.81 -8.41 -10.41
C VAL A 152 2.54 -7.98 -11.14
N TYR A 153 1.44 -7.85 -10.39
CA TYR A 153 0.15 -7.41 -10.90
C TYR A 153 -0.20 -6.04 -10.34
N GLU A 154 -0.52 -5.09 -11.21
CA GLU A 154 -1.13 -3.83 -10.81
C GLU A 154 -2.65 -4.02 -10.75
N LEU A 155 -3.22 -3.98 -9.55
CA LEU A 155 -4.64 -4.15 -9.33
C LEU A 155 -5.33 -2.79 -9.24
N SER A 156 -6.45 -2.64 -9.94
CA SER A 156 -7.29 -1.46 -9.81
C SER A 156 -7.78 -1.29 -8.37
N GLU A 157 -7.92 -0.04 -7.91
CA GLU A 157 -8.44 0.25 -6.55
C GLU A 157 -9.81 -0.40 -6.28
N ASP A 158 -10.57 -0.63 -7.35
CA ASP A 158 -11.95 -1.07 -7.37
C ASP A 158 -12.09 -2.49 -6.82
N ILE A 159 -11.02 -3.30 -6.95
CA ILE A 159 -10.95 -4.67 -6.45
C ILE A 159 -10.88 -4.68 -4.91
N TYR A 160 -10.31 -3.65 -4.28
CA TYR A 160 -10.19 -3.57 -2.82
C TYR A 160 -11.53 -3.28 -2.13
N ASN A 161 -12.40 -2.49 -2.77
CA ASN A 161 -13.74 -2.18 -2.25
C ASN A 161 -14.71 -1.76 -3.37
N PRO A 162 -15.39 -2.72 -4.02
CA PRO A 162 -16.28 -2.45 -5.15
C PRO A 162 -17.41 -1.48 -4.81
N ASN A 163 -17.93 -1.57 -3.58
CA ASN A 163 -19.02 -0.71 -3.09
C ASN A 163 -18.54 0.73 -2.87
N ALA A 164 -17.33 0.93 -2.33
CA ALA A 164 -16.77 2.27 -2.18
C ALA A 164 -16.37 2.90 -3.52
N TYR A 165 -15.95 2.10 -4.50
CA TYR A 165 -15.75 2.56 -5.87
C TYR A 165 -17.07 3.02 -6.50
N GLN A 166 -18.10 2.17 -6.48
CA GLN A 166 -19.42 2.52 -7.02
C GLN A 166 -19.98 3.79 -6.36
N LYS A 167 -19.81 3.93 -5.03
CA LYS A 167 -20.19 5.15 -4.31
C LYS A 167 -19.41 6.39 -4.77
N ARG A 168 -18.10 6.27 -5.02
CA ARG A 168 -17.28 7.35 -5.59
C ARG A 168 -17.72 7.71 -7.02
N GLN A 169 -17.98 6.73 -7.87
CA GLN A 169 -18.44 6.95 -9.25
C GLN A 169 -19.80 7.67 -9.25
N ASN A 170 -20.75 7.20 -8.44
CA ASN A 170 -22.06 7.85 -8.30
C ASN A 170 -21.93 9.29 -7.79
N SER A 171 -21.06 9.53 -6.80
CA SER A 171 -20.79 10.89 -6.30
C SER A 171 -20.17 11.82 -7.34
N ASN A 172 -19.25 11.30 -8.16
CA ASN A 172 -18.64 12.07 -9.25
C ASN A 172 -19.66 12.36 -10.37
N MET A 173 -20.53 11.41 -10.71
CA MET A 173 -21.63 11.61 -11.64
C MET A 173 -22.62 12.66 -11.15
N GLU A 174 -23.01 12.62 -9.87
CA GLU A 174 -23.85 13.66 -9.28
C GLU A 174 -23.21 15.06 -9.36
N ARG A 175 -21.90 15.16 -9.12
CA ARG A 175 -21.16 16.44 -9.25
C ARG A 175 -21.13 16.95 -10.69
N LEU A 176 -21.02 16.06 -11.67
CA LEU A 176 -21.04 16.42 -13.09
C LEU A 176 -22.43 16.89 -13.54
N ILE A 177 -23.49 16.22 -13.05
CA ILE A 177 -24.89 16.60 -13.31
C ILE A 177 -25.19 17.98 -12.69
N ARG A 178 -24.77 18.23 -11.44
CA ARG A 178 -24.94 19.53 -10.77
C ARG A 178 -24.14 20.69 -11.40
N ARG A 179 -23.15 20.41 -12.23
CA ARG A 179 -22.37 21.43 -12.96
C ARG A 179 -22.95 21.77 -14.34
N ARG A 180 -23.90 20.96 -14.83
CA ARG A 180 -24.58 21.16 -16.12
C ARG A 180 -25.95 21.85 -16.00
N ASN A 181 -26.47 21.95 -14.78
CA ASN A 181 -27.67 22.71 -14.42
C ASN A 181 -27.27 23.99 -13.70
#